data_AF-A0A7S3GD56-F1
#
_entry.id   AF-A0A7S3GD56-F1
#
_cell.length_a   1.000
_cell.length_b   1.000
_cell.length_c   1.000
_cell.angle_alpha   90.00
_cell.angle_beta   90.00
_cell.angle_gamma   90.00
#
_symmetry.space_group_name_H-M   'P 1'
#
loop_
_entity.id
_entity.type
_entity.pdbx_description
1 polymer ?
#
loop_
_entity_poly.entity_id
_entity_poly.type
_entity_poly.pdbx_seq_one_letter_code
_entity_poly.pdbx_strand_id
1 'polypeptide(L)'
;MFFAHHTGFSDKILNPTAAVAAFYVVVYILMEPLAGLLMTPLLVGLYMIAIQANVAVPAYVPSIFGFSQVICWTLQFLAHGFIEKRAPALLDNLFQAILTAPFFVFMEVLFHLGYRPQLKEDIDKDIQLKLEDFLSKKQ
;
A
#
# COMPACT_ATOMS: atom_id res chain seq x y z
N MET A 1 -9.56 -42.02 11.71
CA MET A 1 -9.53 -41.32 13.01
C MET A 1 -9.71 -39.83 12.69
N PHE A 2 -10.73 -39.22 13.27
CA PHE A 2 -11.33 -37.95 12.85
C PHE A 2 -10.36 -36.76 12.85
N PHE A 3 -10.25 -36.06 11.72
CA PHE A 3 -9.66 -34.73 11.65
C PHE A 3 -10.57 -33.74 12.37
N ALA A 4 -10.07 -33.09 13.40
CA ALA A 4 -10.76 -32.01 14.08
C ALA A 4 -10.83 -30.79 13.13
N HIS A 5 -12.03 -30.54 12.59
CA HIS A 5 -12.33 -29.35 11.81
C HIS A 5 -12.46 -28.15 12.76
N HIS A 6 -11.32 -27.58 13.16
CA HIS A 6 -11.30 -26.27 13.81
C HIS A 6 -11.65 -25.21 12.77
N THR A 7 -12.93 -24.85 12.69
CA THR A 7 -13.36 -23.58 12.07
C THR A 7 -13.76 -22.61 13.16
N GLY A 8 -12.82 -22.33 14.06
CA GLY A 8 -12.91 -21.21 14.97
C GLY A 8 -12.68 -19.89 14.22
N PHE A 9 -13.17 -18.80 14.80
CA PHE A 9 -12.86 -17.44 14.33
C PHE A 9 -11.34 -17.20 14.27
N SER A 10 -10.58 -17.77 15.21
CA SER A 10 -9.12 -17.70 15.25
C SER A 10 -8.44 -18.34 14.03
N ASP A 11 -8.97 -19.46 13.51
CA ASP A 11 -8.39 -20.14 12.34
C ASP A 11 -8.61 -19.33 11.05
N LYS A 12 -9.67 -18.52 11.02
CA LYS A 12 -9.92 -17.58 9.92
C LYS A 12 -8.99 -16.38 9.96
N ILE A 13 -8.55 -15.96 11.16
CA ILE A 13 -7.59 -14.85 11.34
C ILE A 13 -6.16 -15.32 11.12
N LEU A 14 -5.79 -16.51 11.59
CA LEU A 14 -4.44 -17.04 11.46
C LEU A 14 -4.33 -17.91 10.20
N ASN A 15 -4.25 -17.24 9.05
CA ASN A 15 -4.15 -17.86 7.74
C ASN A 15 -2.92 -17.32 6.96
N PRO A 16 -2.59 -17.82 5.75
CA PRO A 16 -1.45 -17.34 4.99
C PRO A 16 -1.48 -15.84 4.66
N THR A 17 -2.66 -15.22 4.52
CA THR A 17 -2.76 -13.77 4.28
C THR A 17 -2.48 -12.94 5.53
N ALA A 18 -2.56 -13.53 6.72
CA ALA A 18 -2.11 -12.91 7.97
C ALA A 18 -0.59 -12.68 7.95
N ALA A 19 0.18 -13.64 7.41
CA ALA A 19 1.63 -13.49 7.27
C ALA A 19 1.99 -12.36 6.29
N VAL A 20 1.20 -12.19 5.23
CA VAL A 20 1.36 -11.07 4.29
C VAL A 20 1.05 -9.74 4.99
N ALA A 21 -0.05 -9.64 5.74
CA ALA A 21 -0.38 -8.43 6.50
C ALA A 21 0.71 -8.08 7.53
N ALA A 22 1.21 -9.09 8.26
CA ALA A 22 2.31 -8.91 9.21
C ALA A 22 3.61 -8.46 8.52
N PHE A 23 3.92 -9.02 7.35
CA PHE A 23 5.06 -8.60 6.55
C PHE A 23 4.97 -7.12 6.18
N TYR A 24 3.81 -6.66 5.69
CA TYR A 24 3.60 -5.24 5.38
C TYR A 24 3.74 -4.33 6.62
N VAL A 25 3.18 -4.73 7.77
CA VAL A 25 3.33 -3.98 9.03
C VAL A 25 4.80 -3.85 9.42
N VAL A 26 5.55 -4.96 9.41
CA VAL A 26 6.97 -4.95 9.76
C VAL A 26 7.76 -4.06 8.80
N VAL A 27 7.57 -4.22 7.49
CA VAL A 27 8.25 -3.41 6.48
C VAL A 27 7.98 -1.92 6.68
N TYR A 28 6.73 -1.52 6.94
CA TYR A 28 6.39 -0.10 7.10
C TYR A 28 6.94 0.50 8.39
N ILE A 29 6.98 -0.25 9.48
CA ILE A 29 7.65 0.17 10.71
C ILE A 29 9.16 0.31 10.50
N LEU A 30 9.78 -0.59 9.73
CA LEU A 30 11.21 -0.49 9.39
C LEU A 30 11.51 0.70 8.47
N MET A 31 10.57 1.06 7.59
CA MET A 31 10.71 2.22 6.69
C MET A 31 10.62 3.55 7.44
N GLU A 32 9.57 3.76 8.23
CA GLU A 32 9.45 4.92 9.10
C GLU A 32 8.67 4.51 10.37
N PRO A 33 9.33 4.41 11.54
CA PRO A 33 8.73 3.77 12.71
C PRO A 33 7.41 4.37 13.16
N LEU A 34 7.30 5.70 13.20
CA LEU A 34 6.11 6.36 13.72
C LEU A 34 4.95 6.27 12.74
N ALA A 35 5.14 6.56 11.46
CA ALA A 35 4.12 6.42 10.43
C ALA A 35 3.73 4.95 10.21
N GLY A 36 4.70 4.03 10.24
CA GLY A 36 4.43 2.59 10.18
C GLY A 36 3.55 2.11 11.34
N LEU A 37 3.81 2.58 12.56
CA LEU A 37 2.96 2.32 13.71
C LEU A 37 1.56 2.94 13.56
N LEU A 38 1.47 4.18 13.03
CA LEU A 38 0.19 4.83 12.76
C LEU A 38 -0.63 4.12 11.67
N MET A 39 0.02 3.53 10.67
CA MET A 39 -0.64 2.77 9.60
C MET A 39 -1.07 1.37 10.05
N THR A 40 -0.41 0.80 11.06
CA THR A 40 -0.69 -0.54 11.57
C THR A 40 -2.17 -0.78 11.93
N PRO A 41 -2.86 0.06 12.72
CA PRO A 41 -4.29 -0.16 13.02
C PRO A 41 -5.16 -0.09 11.77
N LEU A 42 -4.80 0.72 10.76
CA LEU A 42 -5.51 0.77 9.48
C LEU A 42 -5.35 -0.56 8.71
N LEU A 43 -4.13 -1.07 8.59
CA LEU A 43 -3.85 -2.34 7.91
C LEU A 43 -4.54 -3.52 8.61
N VAL A 44 -4.44 -3.59 9.93
CA VAL A 44 -5.10 -4.65 10.73
C VAL A 44 -6.62 -4.53 10.61
N GLY A 45 -7.17 -3.32 10.67
CA GLY A 45 -8.61 -3.09 10.48
C GLY A 45 -9.10 -3.54 9.11
N LEU A 46 -8.40 -3.17 8.04
CA LEU A 46 -8.72 -3.61 6.67
C LEU A 46 -8.62 -5.13 6.52
N TYR A 47 -7.61 -5.75 7.14
CA TYR A 47 -7.47 -7.20 7.18
C TYR A 47 -8.68 -7.87 7.83
N MET A 48 -9.10 -7.38 9.00
CA MET A 48 -10.26 -7.92 9.73
C MET A 48 -11.55 -7.75 8.94
N ILE A 49 -11.75 -6.60 8.28
CA ILE A 49 -12.89 -6.36 7.38
C ILE A 49 -12.87 -7.34 6.21
N ALA A 50 -11.71 -7.60 5.61
CA ALA A 50 -11.58 -8.55 4.50
C ALA A 50 -11.93 -9.98 4.94
N ILE A 51 -11.48 -10.41 6.12
CA ILE A 51 -11.86 -11.71 6.70
C ILE A 51 -13.38 -11.77 6.94
N GLN A 52 -13.96 -10.74 7.53
CA GLN A 52 -15.40 -10.68 7.78
C GLN A 52 -16.21 -10.70 6.48
N ALA A 53 -15.77 -9.98 5.45
CA ALA A 53 -16.43 -9.97 4.13
C ALA A 53 -16.38 -11.36 3.46
N ASN A 54 -15.26 -12.08 3.59
CA ASN A 54 -15.14 -13.46 3.12
C ASN A 54 -16.07 -14.44 3.85
N VAL A 55 -16.50 -14.13 5.07
CA VAL A 55 -17.50 -14.92 5.80
C VAL A 55 -18.92 -14.49 5.45
N ALA A 56 -19.19 -13.19 5.45
CA ALA A 56 -20.54 -12.65 5.32
C ALA A 56 -21.07 -12.67 3.88
N VAL A 57 -20.20 -12.39 2.90
CA VAL A 57 -20.57 -12.17 1.49
C VAL A 57 -19.54 -12.77 0.52
N PRO A 58 -19.15 -14.07 0.67
CA PRO A 58 -18.06 -14.67 -0.10
C PRO A 58 -18.26 -14.58 -1.62
N ALA A 59 -19.51 -14.69 -2.09
CA ALA A 59 -19.84 -14.62 -3.52
C ALA A 59 -19.50 -13.27 -4.16
N TYR A 60 -19.48 -12.18 -3.38
CA TYR A 60 -19.23 -10.83 -3.86
C TYR A 60 -17.77 -10.38 -3.70
N VAL A 61 -16.97 -11.05 -2.87
CA VAL A 61 -15.57 -10.67 -2.59
C VAL A 61 -14.73 -10.57 -3.87
N PRO A 62 -14.77 -11.53 -4.82
CA PRO A 62 -14.00 -11.42 -6.07
C PRO A 62 -14.39 -10.20 -6.91
N SER A 63 -15.69 -9.89 -6.99
CA SER A 63 -16.18 -8.72 -7.71
C SER A 63 -15.74 -7.43 -7.05
N ILE A 64 -15.91 -7.31 -5.73
CA ILE A 64 -15.46 -6.14 -4.96
C ILE A 64 -13.97 -5.92 -5.18
N PHE A 65 -13.16 -6.97 -5.02
CA PHE A 65 -11.71 -6.91 -5.28
C PHE A 65 -11.40 -6.48 -6.72
N GLY A 66 -12.02 -7.11 -7.71
CA GLY A 66 -11.81 -6.79 -9.12
C GLY A 66 -12.15 -5.33 -9.47
N PHE A 67 -13.31 -4.85 -9.02
CA PHE A 67 -13.73 -3.46 -9.21
C PHE A 67 -12.78 -2.48 -8.51
N SER A 68 -12.38 -2.75 -7.26
CA SER A 68 -11.40 -1.92 -6.56
C SER A 68 -10.08 -1.85 -7.30
N GLN A 69 -9.59 -2.98 -7.83
CA GLN A 69 -8.35 -2.99 -8.60
C GLN A 69 -8.46 -2.15 -9.88
N VAL A 70 -9.51 -2.33 -10.68
CA VAL A 70 -9.69 -1.54 -11.91
C VAL A 70 -9.72 -0.04 -11.59
N ILE A 71 -10.45 0.36 -10.55
CA ILE A 71 -10.55 1.77 -10.15
C ILE A 71 -9.19 2.31 -9.68
N CYS A 72 -8.53 1.63 -8.74
CA CYS A 72 -7.25 2.07 -8.18
C CYS A 72 -6.16 2.15 -9.24
N TRP A 73 -6.03 1.14 -10.12
CA TRP A 73 -5.06 1.16 -11.21
C TRP A 73 -5.35 2.26 -12.23
N THR A 74 -6.62 2.50 -12.55
CA THR A 74 -7.00 3.61 -13.43
C THR A 74 -6.58 4.94 -12.83
N LEU A 75 -6.92 5.19 -11.56
CA LEU A 75 -6.55 6.42 -10.86
C LEU A 75 -5.02 6.58 -10.76
N GLN A 76 -4.29 5.50 -10.47
CA GLN A 76 -2.84 5.51 -10.37
C GLN A 76 -2.18 5.88 -11.71
N PHE A 77 -2.58 5.23 -12.81
CA PHE A 77 -2.04 5.54 -14.14
C PHE A 77 -2.44 6.93 -14.63
N LEU A 78 -3.67 7.37 -14.33
CA LEU A 78 -4.11 8.73 -14.66
C LEU A 78 -3.30 9.79 -13.89
N ALA A 79 -3.07 9.58 -12.59
CA ALA A 79 -2.27 10.49 -11.77
C ALA A 79 -0.83 10.59 -12.31
N HIS A 80 -0.15 9.46 -12.52
CA HIS A 80 1.22 9.47 -13.04
C HIS A 80 1.31 10.05 -14.47
N GLY A 81 0.38 9.67 -15.35
CA GLY A 81 0.40 10.07 -16.75
C GLY A 81 0.01 11.53 -17.00
N PHE A 82 -1.06 12.02 -16.36
CA PHE A 82 -1.61 13.35 -16.63
C PHE A 82 -1.17 14.41 -15.62
N ILE A 83 -1.07 14.07 -14.33
CA ILE A 83 -0.71 15.02 -13.27
C ILE A 83 0.80 15.12 -13.16
N GLU A 84 1.48 13.99 -12.95
CA GLU A 84 2.93 13.98 -12.73
C GLU A 84 3.72 13.99 -14.04
N LYS A 85 3.09 13.62 -15.17
CA LYS A 85 3.70 13.49 -16.50
C LYS A 85 4.95 12.59 -16.49
N ARG A 86 4.94 11.52 -15.70
CA ARG A 86 6.05 10.59 -15.52
C ARG A 86 5.61 9.15 -15.77
N ALA A 87 6.59 8.32 -16.13
CA ALA A 87 6.38 6.88 -16.17
C ALA A 87 6.10 6.36 -14.75
N PRO A 88 5.17 5.41 -14.60
CA PRO A 88 4.87 4.85 -13.29
C PRO A 88 6.03 3.98 -12.80
N ALA A 89 6.40 4.10 -11.52
CA ALA A 89 7.56 3.42 -10.91
C ALA A 89 7.54 1.89 -11.01
N LEU A 90 6.36 1.30 -11.25
CA LEU A 90 6.20 -0.13 -11.52
C LEU A 90 6.91 -0.61 -12.80
N LEU A 91 7.21 0.28 -13.74
CA LEU A 91 8.00 -0.05 -14.94
C LEU A 91 9.50 -0.17 -14.62
N ASP A 92 9.96 0.44 -13.53
CA ASP A 92 11.37 0.42 -13.12
C ASP A 92 11.65 -0.74 -12.15
N ASN A 93 10.80 -0.90 -11.13
CA ASN A 93 10.91 -1.98 -10.15
C ASN A 93 9.53 -2.35 -9.58
N LEU A 94 8.90 -3.36 -10.17
CA LEU A 94 7.56 -3.80 -9.81
C LEU A 94 7.42 -4.18 -8.32
N PHE A 95 8.38 -4.94 -7.79
CA PHE A 95 8.32 -5.40 -6.40
C PHE A 95 8.36 -4.23 -5.42
N GLN A 96 9.31 -3.31 -5.62
CA GLN A 96 9.42 -2.12 -4.79
C GLN A 96 8.17 -1.26 -4.91
N ALA A 97 7.67 -1.02 -6.13
CA ALA A 97 6.50 -0.20 -6.37
C ALA A 97 5.25 -0.75 -5.65
N ILE A 98 4.99 -2.06 -5.74
CA ILE A 98 3.85 -2.68 -5.05
C ILE A 98 4.01 -2.57 -3.53
N LEU A 99 5.22 -2.80 -3.02
CA LEU A 99 5.49 -2.76 -1.59
C LEU A 99 5.36 -1.35 -1.02
N THR A 100 5.89 -0.33 -1.70
CA THR A 100 5.97 1.03 -1.16
C THR A 100 4.75 1.89 -1.48
N ALA A 101 3.99 1.60 -2.54
CA ALA A 101 2.90 2.48 -2.98
C ALA A 101 1.83 2.74 -1.91
N PRO A 102 1.33 1.75 -1.14
CA PRO A 102 0.34 2.03 -0.10
C PRO A 102 0.90 2.90 1.03
N PHE A 103 2.18 2.70 1.39
CA PHE A 103 2.84 3.53 2.40
C PHE A 103 3.09 4.95 1.90
N PHE A 104 3.46 5.11 0.63
CA PHE A 104 3.62 6.41 -0.01
C PHE A 104 2.34 7.25 0.06
N VAL A 105 1.19 6.68 -0.31
CA VAL A 105 -0.11 7.39 -0.21
C VAL A 105 -0.42 7.77 1.24
N PHE A 106 -0.14 6.89 2.19
CA PHE A 106 -0.34 7.19 3.61
C PHE A 106 0.56 8.34 4.10
N MET A 107 1.83 8.34 3.69
CA MET A 107 2.79 9.40 4.02
C MET A 107 2.36 10.75 3.42
N GLU A 108 1.88 10.78 2.18
CA GLU A 108 1.33 12.01 1.57
C GLU A 108 0.19 12.58 2.42
N VAL A 109 -0.75 11.75 2.88
CA VAL A 109 -1.83 12.21 3.77
C VAL A 109 -1.26 12.77 5.08
N LEU A 110 -0.30 12.08 5.71
CA LEU A 110 0.35 12.57 6.92
C LEU A 110 1.06 13.90 6.71
N PHE A 111 1.78 14.06 5.58
CA PHE A 111 2.44 15.30 5.20
C PHE A 111 1.46 16.46 5.06
N HIS A 112 0.29 16.23 4.46
CA HIS A 112 -0.79 17.23 4.40
C HIS A 112 -1.35 17.59 5.78
N LEU A 113 -1.27 16.69 6.75
CA LEU A 113 -1.61 16.94 8.16
C LEU A 113 -0.48 17.59 8.97
N GLY A 114 0.65 17.92 8.34
CA GLY A 114 1.80 18.58 8.99
C GLY A 114 2.81 17.62 9.62
N TYR A 115 2.76 16.32 9.30
CA TYR A 115 3.76 15.36 9.75
C TYR A 115 5.13 15.65 9.12
N ARG A 116 6.19 15.74 9.93
CA ARG A 116 7.60 15.88 9.49
C ARG A 116 7.81 16.78 8.25
N PRO A 117 7.50 18.09 8.32
CA PRO A 117 7.57 18.97 7.16
C PRO A 117 8.98 19.06 6.56
N GLN A 118 10.04 18.97 7.38
CA GLN A 118 11.42 18.94 6.88
C GLN A 118 11.70 17.70 6.01
N LEU A 119 11.19 16.53 6.40
CA LEU A 119 11.35 15.30 5.61
C LEU A 119 10.68 15.44 4.25
N LYS A 120 9.49 16.04 4.20
CA LYS A 120 8.80 16.32 2.94
C LYS A 120 9.63 17.25 2.05
N GLU A 121 10.17 18.32 2.63
CA GLU A 121 11.00 19.28 1.89
C GLU A 121 12.26 18.63 1.30
N ASP A 122 12.91 17.76 2.07
CA ASP A 122 14.11 17.04 1.61
C ASP A 122 13.77 16.04 0.47
N ILE A 123 12.64 15.32 0.59
CA ILE A 123 12.15 14.44 -0.49
C ILE A 123 11.83 15.25 -1.75
N ASP A 124 11.16 16.39 -1.61
CA ASP A 124 10.80 17.26 -2.74
C ASP A 124 12.06 17.77 -3.46
N LYS A 125 13.09 18.16 -2.71
CA LYS A 125 14.41 18.55 -3.26
C LYS A 125 15.08 17.40 -4.01
N ASP A 126 15.12 16.21 -3.43
CA ASP A 126 15.72 15.03 -4.08
C ASP A 126 15.01 14.67 -5.38
N ILE A 127 13.68 14.81 -5.41
CA ILE A 127 12.88 14.61 -6.63
C ILE A 127 13.24 15.65 -7.69
N GLN A 128 13.39 16.93 -7.32
CA GLN A 128 13.78 17.99 -8.24
C GLN A 128 15.18 17.74 -8.82
N LEU A 129 16.16 17.37 -8.00
CA LEU A 129 17.51 17.05 -8.46
C LEU A 129 17.53 15.87 -9.45
N LYS A 130 16.76 14.81 -9.16
CA LYS A 130 16.63 13.65 -10.06
C LYS A 130 15.96 14.00 -11.38
N LEU A 131 14.99 14.93 -11.34
CA LEU A 131 14.36 15.43 -12.56
C LEU A 131 15.33 16.21 -13.44
N GLU A 132 16.08 17.12 -12.85
CA GLU A 132 17.07 17.94 -13.56
C GLU A 132 18.12 17.03 -14.23
N ASP A 133 18.64 16.04 -13.51
CA ASP A 133 19.57 15.04 -14.06
C ASP A 133 18.94 14.24 -15.22
N PHE A 134 17.70 13.75 -15.06
CA PHE A 134 17.00 13.02 -16.12
C PHE A 134 16.78 13.85 -17.38
N LEU A 135 16.41 15.14 -17.23
CA LEU A 135 16.23 16.05 -18.35
C LEU A 135 17.56 16.40 -19.03
N SER A 136 18.64 16.56 -18.26
CA SER A 136 19.98 16.82 -18.79
C SER A 136 20.52 15.69 -19.66
N LYS A 137 20.20 14.43 -19.31
CA LYS A 137 20.61 13.22 -20.05
C LYS A 137 19.78 12.97 -21.32
N LYS A 138 18.65 13.66 -21.48
CA LYS A 138 17.76 13.54 -22.63
C LYS A 138 18.08 14.55 -23.74
N GLN A 139 18.89 15.56 -23.46
CA GLN A 139 19.45 16.53 -24.42
C GLN A 139 20.68 15.94 -25.12
#